data_AF-A0A511XCT9-F1
#
_entry.id   AF-A0A511XCT9-F1
#
_cell.length_a   1.000
_cell.length_b   1.000
_cell.length_c   1.000
_cell.angle_alpha   90.00
_cell.angle_beta   90.00
_cell.angle_gamma   90.00
#
_symmetry.space_group_name_H-M   'P 1'
#
loop_
_entity.id
_entity.type
_entity.pdbx_description
1 polymer ?
#
loop_
_entity_poly.entity_id
_entity_poly.type
_entity_poly.pdbx_seq_one_letter_code
_entity_poly.pdbx_strand_id
1 'polypeptide(L)'
;MAFDNLLRRMSRRPVTTKKSATPLPDFVLEIRERAAQGHVLDQVRWGDILLSDQYGPRDPEQGREWYAIAAGAGYAPAYNMLGRCHHFGWGCPVDLAKAVSSYRAAADLGDLWGCYNLGIMTMRGLGRPADLEQALFLFRSAADRGHAKSMNLVGRFTEEGWHTPRDPEVALQWYRRSAEGGDYRGQHNYATALLEMGRREDALTWWRRAVEEATSDILLAMEKRLRSLGAAGDTALLERARARLGALGVAADQ
;
A
#
# COMPACT_ATOMS: atom_id res chain seq x y z
N MET A 1 27.29 -9.26 19.77
CA MET A 1 26.82 -9.12 21.16
C MET A 1 25.34 -8.76 21.28
N ALA A 2 24.85 -7.61 20.81
CA ALA A 2 23.41 -7.28 20.87
C ALA A 2 22.55 -8.17 19.95
N PHE A 3 23.06 -8.50 18.75
CA PHE A 3 22.43 -9.37 17.77
C PHE A 3 22.31 -10.83 18.24
N ASP A 4 23.39 -11.41 18.80
CA ASP A 4 23.37 -12.78 19.34
C ASP A 4 22.42 -12.93 20.55
N ASN A 5 22.31 -11.89 21.38
CA ASN A 5 21.37 -11.89 22.50
C ASN A 5 19.91 -11.77 22.04
N LEU A 6 19.66 -11.07 20.93
CA LEU A 6 18.33 -10.97 20.33
C LEU A 6 17.93 -12.31 19.68
N LEU A 7 18.82 -12.93 18.90
CA LEU A 7 18.62 -14.29 18.37
C LEU A 7 18.39 -15.31 19.50
N ARG A 8 19.15 -15.22 20.61
CA ARG A 8 18.93 -16.07 21.80
C ARG A 8 17.59 -15.81 22.50
N ARG A 9 17.09 -14.58 22.52
CA ARG A 9 15.75 -14.27 23.07
C ARG A 9 14.64 -14.79 22.17
N MET A 10 14.80 -14.65 20.86
CA MET A 10 13.85 -15.14 19.86
C MET A 10 13.80 -16.68 19.79
N SER A 11 14.92 -17.34 20.08
CA SER A 11 15.04 -18.80 20.20
C SER A 11 14.41 -19.40 21.47
N ARG A 12 13.95 -18.59 22.44
CA ARG A 12 13.58 -19.05 23.80
C ARG A 12 12.07 -19.08 24.10
N ARG A 13 11.17 -18.85 23.14
CA ARG A 13 9.73 -19.09 23.36
C ARG A 13 9.48 -20.61 23.36
N PRO A 14 8.89 -21.18 24.44
CA PRO A 14 8.62 -22.61 24.50
C PRO A 14 7.55 -22.97 23.46
N VAL A 15 7.92 -23.81 22.49
CA VAL A 15 6.99 -24.41 21.54
C VAL A 15 6.08 -25.34 22.33
N THR A 16 4.85 -24.90 22.61
CA THR A 16 3.81 -25.79 23.15
C THR A 16 3.49 -26.83 22.08
N THR A 17 3.92 -28.06 22.32
CA THR A 17 3.78 -29.19 21.40
C THR A 17 2.31 -29.58 21.22
N LYS A 18 1.75 -29.39 20.01
CA LYS A 18 0.66 -30.20 19.48
C LYS A 18 0.68 -30.30 17.95
N LYS A 19 0.91 -31.54 17.48
CA LYS A 19 0.63 -32.19 16.18
C LYS A 19 0.96 -31.46 14.86
N SER A 20 2.00 -31.99 14.21
CA SER A 20 2.38 -31.89 12.79
C SER A 20 2.17 -30.53 12.11
N ALA A 21 2.98 -29.55 12.48
CA ALA A 21 3.26 -28.45 11.57
C ALA A 21 3.95 -29.03 10.34
N THR A 22 3.31 -28.92 9.18
CA THR A 22 4.00 -29.12 7.90
C THR A 22 5.30 -28.32 7.95
N PRO A 23 6.46 -28.92 7.63
CA PRO A 23 7.72 -28.20 7.65
C PRO A 23 7.64 -26.99 6.72
N LEU A 24 8.27 -25.88 7.12
CA LEU A 24 8.36 -24.68 6.28
C LEU A 24 8.98 -25.05 4.93
N PRO A 25 8.48 -24.51 3.81
CA PRO A 25 9.12 -24.70 2.50
C PRO A 25 10.58 -24.25 2.52
N ASP A 26 11.43 -24.90 1.71
CA ASP A 26 12.88 -24.64 1.69
C ASP A 26 13.23 -23.16 1.46
N PHE A 27 12.51 -22.48 0.56
CA PHE A 27 12.75 -21.06 0.30
C PHE A 27 12.45 -20.17 1.53
N VAL A 28 11.50 -20.56 2.38
CA VAL A 28 11.19 -19.83 3.63
C VAL A 28 12.31 -20.05 4.65
N LEU A 29 12.84 -21.27 4.72
CA LEU A 29 13.98 -21.60 5.56
C LEU A 29 15.23 -20.81 5.14
N GLU A 30 15.48 -20.71 3.83
CA GLU A 30 16.60 -19.93 3.27
C GLU A 30 16.47 -18.45 3.63
N ILE A 31 15.28 -17.84 3.48
CA ILE A 31 15.04 -16.44 3.89
C ILE A 31 15.36 -16.26 5.38
N ARG A 32 14.88 -17.17 6.23
CA ARG A 32 15.14 -17.10 7.68
C ARG A 32 16.63 -17.21 8.01
N GLU A 33 17.35 -18.11 7.34
CA GLU A 33 18.77 -18.33 7.56
C GLU A 33 19.59 -17.12 7.11
N ARG A 34 19.27 -16.55 5.94
CA ARG A 34 19.90 -15.31 5.44
C ARG A 34 19.59 -14.10 6.32
N ALA A 35 18.36 -13.99 6.85
CA ALA A 35 18.00 -12.95 7.82
C ALA A 35 18.88 -13.03 9.08
N ALA A 36 19.10 -14.26 9.59
CA ALA A 36 19.99 -14.52 10.73
C ALA A 36 21.47 -14.25 10.43
N GLN A 37 21.88 -14.28 9.17
CA GLN A 37 23.23 -13.90 8.72
C GLN A 37 23.37 -12.39 8.49
N GLY A 38 22.32 -11.59 8.70
CA GLY A 38 22.39 -10.13 8.59
C GLY A 38 21.96 -9.55 7.24
N HIS A 39 21.42 -10.37 6.32
CA HIS A 39 20.93 -9.87 5.03
C HIS A 39 19.65 -9.04 5.24
N VAL A 40 19.77 -7.70 5.19
CA VAL A 40 18.69 -6.76 5.55
C VAL A 40 17.39 -6.92 4.75
N LEU A 41 17.49 -7.29 3.46
CA LEU A 41 16.31 -7.59 2.65
C LEU A 41 15.58 -8.84 3.18
N ASP A 42 16.33 -9.87 3.53
CA ASP A 42 15.76 -11.12 4.04
C ASP A 42 15.25 -10.97 5.47
N GLN A 43 15.80 -10.05 6.27
CA GLN A 43 15.23 -9.64 7.55
C GLN A 43 13.83 -9.03 7.38
N VAL A 44 13.65 -8.15 6.39
CA VAL A 44 12.32 -7.60 6.07
C VAL A 44 11.38 -8.70 5.57
N ARG A 45 11.82 -9.54 4.63
CA ARG A 45 11.00 -10.65 4.11
C ARG A 45 10.58 -11.63 5.19
N TRP A 46 11.48 -11.95 6.10
CA TRP A 46 11.17 -12.80 7.24
C TRP A 46 10.17 -12.12 8.19
N GLY A 47 10.30 -10.82 8.41
CA GLY A 47 9.28 -10.02 9.09
C GLY A 47 7.91 -10.11 8.40
N ASP A 48 7.85 -10.02 7.07
CA ASP A 48 6.62 -10.16 6.28
C ASP A 48 6.00 -11.55 6.41
N ILE A 49 6.83 -12.59 6.39
CA ILE A 49 6.39 -13.98 6.63
C ILE A 49 5.78 -14.12 8.03
N LEU A 50 6.39 -13.53 9.06
CA LEU A 50 5.86 -13.55 10.43
C LEU A 50 4.56 -12.75 10.60
N LEU A 51 4.31 -11.76 9.74
CA LEU A 51 3.03 -11.05 9.69
C LEU A 51 1.91 -11.82 8.97
N SER A 52 2.27 -12.82 8.17
CA SER A 52 1.36 -13.62 7.36
C SER A 52 0.98 -14.94 8.06
N ASP A 53 -0.20 -15.47 7.77
CA ASP A 53 -0.63 -16.80 8.19
C ASP A 53 -0.34 -17.90 7.14
N GLN A 54 0.26 -17.51 6.00
CA GLN A 54 0.51 -18.41 4.87
C GLN A 54 1.42 -19.60 5.19
N TYR A 55 2.42 -19.40 6.06
CA TYR A 55 3.44 -20.41 6.37
C TYR A 55 3.43 -20.85 7.84
N GLY A 56 2.41 -20.46 8.61
CA GLY A 56 2.28 -20.80 10.03
C GLY A 56 1.55 -19.73 10.82
N PRO A 57 1.45 -19.88 12.16
CA PRO A 57 0.85 -18.86 13.01
C PRO A 57 1.60 -17.53 12.92
N ARG A 58 0.86 -16.43 12.88
CA ARG A 58 1.41 -15.07 12.87
C ARG A 58 2.15 -14.78 14.18
N ASP A 59 3.32 -14.15 14.09
CA ASP A 59 4.05 -13.56 15.22
C ASP A 59 4.45 -12.12 14.88
N PRO A 60 3.49 -11.17 14.94
CA PRO A 60 3.73 -9.80 14.51
C PRO A 60 4.70 -9.04 15.44
N GLU A 61 4.82 -9.45 16.71
CA GLU A 61 5.84 -8.89 17.61
C GLU A 61 7.23 -9.21 17.11
N GLN A 62 7.48 -10.49 16.78
CA GLN A 62 8.76 -10.92 16.23
C GLN A 62 9.00 -10.33 14.83
N GLY A 63 7.96 -10.20 14.00
CA GLY A 63 8.07 -9.54 12.70
C GLY A 63 8.54 -8.10 12.82
N ARG A 64 7.97 -7.35 13.77
CA ARG A 64 8.38 -5.98 14.10
C ARG A 64 9.84 -5.91 14.59
N GLU A 65 10.29 -6.87 15.38
CA GLU A 65 11.69 -6.94 15.82
C GLU A 65 12.66 -7.09 14.63
N TRP A 66 12.33 -7.92 13.64
CA TRP A 66 13.15 -8.04 12.42
C TRP A 66 13.19 -6.77 11.59
N TYR A 67 12.08 -6.05 11.45
CA TYR A 67 12.09 -4.73 10.84
C TYR A 67 12.97 -3.75 11.63
N ALA A 68 12.96 -3.82 12.97
CA ALA A 68 13.82 -2.98 13.80
C ALA A 68 15.32 -3.27 13.60
N ILE A 69 15.70 -4.54 13.44
CA ILE A 69 17.08 -4.93 13.12
C ILE A 69 17.49 -4.34 11.76
N ALA A 70 16.69 -4.56 10.72
CA ALA A 70 17.00 -4.07 9.37
C ALA A 70 17.02 -2.54 9.29
N ALA A 71 16.10 -1.86 10.00
CA ALA A 71 16.08 -0.40 10.10
C ALA A 71 17.31 0.13 10.84
N GLY A 72 17.73 -0.51 11.93
CA GLY A 72 18.97 -0.18 12.65
C GLY A 72 20.23 -0.32 11.80
N ALA A 73 20.18 -1.14 10.74
CA ALA A 73 21.23 -1.26 9.72
C ALA A 73 21.09 -0.24 8.56
N GLY A 74 20.15 0.70 8.64
CA GLY A 74 19.94 1.76 7.63
C GLY A 74 19.10 1.32 6.42
N TYR A 75 18.42 0.18 6.46
CA TYR A 75 17.62 -0.28 5.32
C TYR A 75 16.27 0.46 5.27
N ALA A 76 16.13 1.39 4.31
CA ALA A 76 14.99 2.30 4.20
C ALA A 76 13.60 1.61 4.21
N PRO A 77 13.38 0.49 3.47
CA PRO A 77 12.09 -0.21 3.49
C PRO A 77 11.70 -0.74 4.87
N ALA A 78 12.67 -1.06 5.73
CA ALA A 78 12.40 -1.52 7.09
C ALA A 78 11.82 -0.40 7.97
N TYR A 79 12.28 0.84 7.81
CA TYR A 79 11.65 1.99 8.47
C TYR A 79 10.20 2.20 8.01
N ASN A 80 9.90 1.98 6.73
CA ASN A 80 8.52 2.02 6.25
C ASN A 80 7.67 0.91 6.90
N MET A 81 8.21 -0.30 7.07
CA MET A 81 7.52 -1.39 7.76
C MET A 81 7.31 -1.11 9.26
N LEU A 82 8.29 -0.53 9.96
CA LEU A 82 8.10 -0.04 11.33
C LEU A 82 7.01 1.03 11.41
N GLY A 83 6.95 1.92 10.43
CA GLY A 83 5.87 2.89 10.30
C GLY A 83 4.51 2.21 10.23
N ARG A 84 4.38 1.10 9.48
CA ARG A 84 3.14 0.31 9.40
C ARG A 84 2.83 -0.39 10.71
N CYS A 85 3.83 -0.94 11.39
CA CYS A 85 3.66 -1.53 12.73
C CYS A 85 3.05 -0.52 13.70
N HIS A 86 3.58 0.69 13.76
CA HIS A 86 3.07 1.73 14.65
C HIS A 86 1.72 2.33 14.18
N HIS A 87 1.47 2.43 12.87
CA HIS A 87 0.22 2.95 12.35
C HIS A 87 -0.94 1.97 12.57
N PHE A 88 -0.73 0.68 12.30
CA PHE A 88 -1.79 -0.35 12.33
C PHE A 88 -1.73 -1.28 13.54
N GLY A 89 -0.77 -1.07 14.45
CA GLY A 89 -0.62 -1.87 15.66
C GLY A 89 -0.08 -3.29 15.41
N TRP A 90 0.75 -3.49 14.39
CA TRP A 90 1.31 -4.81 14.11
C TRP A 90 2.47 -5.12 15.06
N GLY A 91 2.19 -5.94 16.07
CA GLY A 91 3.19 -6.37 17.05
C GLY A 91 3.55 -5.28 18.07
N CYS A 92 2.72 -4.25 18.20
CA CYS A 92 2.80 -3.20 19.21
C CYS A 92 1.46 -2.44 19.31
N PRO A 93 1.22 -1.66 20.38
CA PRO A 93 0.15 -0.67 20.39
C PRO A 93 0.28 0.34 19.25
N VAL A 94 -0.85 0.87 18.78
CA VAL A 94 -0.88 1.95 17.80
C VAL A 94 -0.22 3.20 18.39
N ASP A 95 0.67 3.83 17.63
CA ASP A 95 1.38 5.06 17.98
C ASP A 95 1.63 5.89 16.71
N LEU A 96 0.74 6.83 16.41
CA LEU A 96 0.80 7.60 15.17
C LEU A 96 2.02 8.55 15.12
N ALA A 97 2.53 9.01 16.27
CA ALA A 97 3.72 9.86 16.31
C ALA A 97 4.99 9.06 15.95
N LYS A 98 5.10 7.82 16.45
CA LYS A 98 6.17 6.89 16.03
C LYS A 98 6.02 6.45 14.58
N ALA A 99 4.80 6.26 14.08
CA ALA A 99 4.56 5.98 12.68
C ALA A 99 5.08 7.10 11.77
N VAL A 100 4.73 8.36 12.06
CA VAL A 100 5.25 9.55 11.36
C VAL A 100 6.78 9.57 11.37
N SER A 101 7.38 9.32 12.54
CA SER A 101 8.85 9.36 12.68
C SER A 101 9.53 8.27 11.85
N SER A 102 8.94 7.08 11.79
CA SER A 102 9.47 5.94 11.02
C SER A 102 9.30 6.15 9.51
N TYR A 103 8.12 6.59 9.06
CA TYR A 103 7.92 6.91 7.64
C TYR A 103 8.79 8.08 7.17
N ARG A 104 9.05 9.07 8.03
CA ARG A 104 10.02 10.14 7.73
C ARG A 104 11.43 9.59 7.57
N ALA A 105 11.91 8.75 8.48
CA ALA A 105 13.22 8.10 8.30
C ALA A 105 13.30 7.29 7.00
N ALA A 106 12.22 6.57 6.62
CA ALA A 106 12.15 5.88 5.33
C ALA A 106 12.23 6.84 4.14
N ALA A 107 11.45 7.93 4.18
CA ALA A 107 11.42 8.95 3.13
C ALA A 107 12.77 9.68 2.97
N ASP A 108 13.42 10.03 4.08
CA ASP A 108 14.73 10.69 4.09
C ASP A 108 15.83 9.79 3.49
N LEU A 109 15.69 8.46 3.64
CA LEU A 109 16.54 7.45 3.00
C LEU A 109 16.10 7.11 1.57
N GLY A 110 15.09 7.80 1.03
CA GLY A 110 14.66 7.67 -0.36
C GLY A 110 13.70 6.52 -0.65
N ASP A 111 13.05 5.93 0.36
CA ASP A 111 12.01 4.92 0.18
C ASP A 111 10.69 5.57 -0.30
N LEU A 112 10.22 5.14 -1.47
CA LEU A 112 9.04 5.73 -2.12
C LEU A 112 7.74 5.44 -1.37
N TRP A 113 7.66 4.26 -0.74
CA TRP A 113 6.53 3.89 0.11
C TRP A 113 6.50 4.71 1.40
N GLY A 114 7.67 5.00 1.98
CA GLY A 114 7.86 5.93 3.09
C GLY A 114 7.36 7.33 2.75
N CYS A 115 7.76 7.88 1.59
CA CYS A 115 7.26 9.17 1.10
C CYS A 115 5.73 9.15 0.95
N TYR A 116 5.16 8.12 0.32
CA TYR A 116 3.72 7.99 0.15
C TYR A 116 2.97 7.90 1.49
N ASN A 117 3.41 7.04 2.40
CA ASN A 117 2.75 6.83 3.68
C ASN A 117 2.86 8.05 4.59
N LEU A 118 4.03 8.71 4.62
CA LEU A 118 4.18 9.99 5.30
C LEU A 118 3.26 11.04 4.67
N GLY A 119 3.20 11.13 3.35
CA GLY A 119 2.32 12.05 2.64
C GLY A 119 0.85 11.86 3.02
N ILE A 120 0.36 10.62 3.08
CA ILE A 120 -1.00 10.31 3.51
C ILE A 120 -1.26 10.74 4.97
N MET A 121 -0.36 10.43 5.89
CA MET A 121 -0.51 10.84 7.29
C MET A 121 -0.51 12.37 7.43
N THR A 122 0.32 13.05 6.63
CA THR A 122 0.44 14.50 6.61
C THR A 122 -0.82 15.16 6.06
N MET A 123 -1.33 14.66 4.94
CA MET A 123 -2.56 15.17 4.32
C MET A 123 -3.76 15.05 5.27
N ARG A 124 -3.82 13.97 6.05
CA ARG A 124 -4.94 13.65 6.95
C ARG A 124 -4.77 14.14 8.39
N GLY A 125 -3.61 14.71 8.74
CA GLY A 125 -3.32 15.12 10.11
C GLY A 125 -3.25 13.95 11.11
N LEU A 126 -2.71 12.80 10.69
CA LEU A 126 -2.55 11.63 11.56
C LEU A 126 -1.21 11.70 12.28
N GLY A 127 -1.23 11.72 13.62
CA GLY A 127 -0.02 11.79 14.46
C GLY A 127 0.73 13.13 14.41
N ARG A 128 0.26 14.08 13.61
CA ARG A 128 0.72 15.47 13.50
C ARG A 128 -0.39 16.34 12.88
N PRO A 129 -0.37 17.68 13.01
CA PRO A 129 -1.31 18.55 12.30
C PRO A 129 -1.30 18.31 10.78
N ALA A 130 -2.44 18.50 10.12
CA ALA A 130 -2.54 18.33 8.68
C ALA A 130 -1.76 19.43 7.94
N ASP A 131 -1.12 19.06 6.83
CA ASP A 131 -0.35 19.98 5.98
C ASP A 131 -0.41 19.50 4.53
N LEU A 132 -1.26 20.15 3.73
CA LEU A 132 -1.47 19.76 2.33
C LEU A 132 -0.26 20.10 1.45
N GLU A 133 0.43 21.21 1.71
CA GLU A 133 1.61 21.61 0.94
C GLU A 133 2.75 20.59 1.11
N GLN A 134 3.03 20.22 2.37
CA GLN A 134 4.04 19.21 2.66
C GLN A 134 3.64 17.82 2.13
N ALA A 135 2.35 17.48 2.16
CA ALA A 135 1.86 16.24 1.55
C ALA A 135 2.09 16.22 0.04
N LEU A 136 1.78 17.32 -0.67
CA LEU A 136 2.02 17.45 -2.10
C LEU A 136 3.51 17.28 -2.43
N PHE A 137 4.40 17.91 -1.66
CA PHE A 137 5.84 17.74 -1.83
C PHE A 137 6.27 16.26 -1.74
N LEU A 138 5.78 15.54 -0.72
CA LEU A 138 6.10 14.13 -0.52
C LEU A 138 5.55 13.25 -1.65
N PHE A 139 4.33 13.51 -2.11
CA PHE A 139 3.76 12.78 -3.24
C PHE A 139 4.53 13.06 -4.54
N ARG A 140 4.89 14.31 -4.84
CA ARG A 140 5.71 14.67 -6.01
C ARG A 140 7.05 13.96 -6.00
N SER A 141 7.78 14.03 -4.87
CA SER A 141 9.07 13.35 -4.71
C SER A 141 9.00 11.85 -5.06
N ALA A 142 7.94 11.16 -4.63
CA ALA A 142 7.75 9.75 -4.97
C ALA A 142 7.24 9.52 -6.40
N ALA A 143 6.33 10.37 -6.89
CA ALA A 143 5.73 10.28 -8.21
C ALA A 143 6.75 10.50 -9.33
N ASP A 144 7.67 11.46 -9.17
CA ASP A 144 8.75 11.73 -10.12
C ASP A 144 9.70 10.53 -10.27
N ARG A 145 9.75 9.66 -9.25
CA ARG A 145 10.56 8.44 -9.21
C ARG A 145 9.78 7.16 -9.54
N GLY A 146 8.57 7.27 -10.09
CA GLY A 146 7.83 6.12 -10.59
C GLY A 146 6.78 5.53 -9.63
N HIS A 147 6.54 6.14 -8.46
CA HIS A 147 5.56 5.58 -7.51
C HIS A 147 4.12 5.84 -7.94
N ALA A 148 3.46 4.83 -8.50
CA ALA A 148 2.13 4.92 -9.10
C ALA A 148 1.07 5.54 -8.16
N LYS A 149 0.97 5.07 -6.91
CA LYS A 149 -0.04 5.63 -5.97
C LYS A 149 0.17 7.11 -5.68
N SER A 150 1.43 7.55 -5.66
CA SER A 150 1.74 8.97 -5.48
C SER A 150 1.40 9.78 -6.74
N MET A 151 1.61 9.23 -7.93
CA MET A 151 1.18 9.87 -9.19
C MET A 151 -0.33 10.14 -9.19
N ASN A 152 -1.15 9.17 -8.75
CA ASN A 152 -2.59 9.41 -8.61
C ASN A 152 -2.91 10.60 -7.69
N LEU A 153 -2.20 10.72 -6.56
CA LEU A 153 -2.43 11.81 -5.62
C LEU A 153 -1.93 13.15 -6.15
N VAL A 154 -0.82 13.20 -6.89
CA VAL A 154 -0.39 14.42 -7.59
C VAL A 154 -1.44 14.84 -8.63
N GLY A 155 -2.01 13.88 -9.37
CA GLY A 155 -3.13 14.14 -10.28
C GLY A 155 -4.31 14.77 -9.56
N ARG A 156 -4.70 14.21 -8.41
CA ARG A 156 -5.80 14.73 -7.59
C ARG A 156 -5.55 16.13 -7.05
N PHE A 157 -4.36 16.40 -6.52
CA PHE A 157 -4.00 17.75 -6.05
C PHE A 157 -4.05 18.77 -7.20
N THR A 158 -3.63 18.37 -8.40
CA THR A 158 -3.63 19.25 -9.58
C THR A 158 -5.03 19.47 -10.15
N GLU A 159 -5.89 18.45 -10.13
CA GLU A 159 -7.29 18.55 -10.55
C GLU A 159 -8.10 19.50 -9.66
N GLU A 160 -7.84 19.45 -8.35
CA GLU A 160 -8.56 20.22 -7.33
C GLU A 160 -7.90 21.57 -7.01
N GLY A 161 -6.66 21.79 -7.46
CA GLY A 161 -5.91 23.02 -7.20
C GLY A 161 -5.41 23.16 -5.75
N TRP A 162 -5.17 22.05 -5.05
CA TRP A 162 -4.70 22.06 -3.66
C TRP A 162 -3.20 22.34 -3.60
N HIS A 163 -2.81 23.56 -3.19
CA HIS A 163 -1.41 24.01 -3.13
C HIS A 163 -0.64 23.84 -4.47
N THR A 164 -1.37 23.84 -5.57
CA THR A 164 -0.86 23.83 -6.94
C THR A 164 -1.90 24.48 -7.84
N PRO A 165 -1.52 25.13 -8.97
CA PRO A 165 -2.50 25.61 -9.93
C PRO A 165 -3.38 24.46 -10.42
N ARG A 166 -4.68 24.75 -10.59
CA ARG A 166 -5.63 23.81 -11.16
C ARG A 166 -5.35 23.63 -12.65
N ASP A 167 -5.07 22.40 -13.06
CA ASP A 167 -4.77 22.06 -14.46
C ASP A 167 -5.28 20.64 -14.80
N PRO A 168 -6.46 20.53 -15.44
CA PRO A 168 -7.05 19.24 -15.81
C PRO A 168 -6.20 18.42 -16.80
N GLU A 169 -5.44 19.07 -17.68
CA GLU A 169 -4.61 18.37 -18.67
C GLU A 169 -3.39 17.74 -18.00
N VAL A 170 -2.74 18.47 -17.10
CA VAL A 170 -1.64 17.94 -16.28
C VAL A 170 -2.14 16.86 -15.33
N ALA A 171 -3.31 17.04 -14.70
CA ALA A 171 -3.93 16.02 -13.86
C ALA A 171 -4.20 14.72 -14.63
N LEU A 172 -4.72 14.82 -15.86
CA LEU A 172 -4.93 13.67 -16.74
C LEU A 172 -3.64 12.91 -17.03
N GLN A 173 -2.53 13.61 -17.29
CA GLN A 173 -1.23 12.98 -17.52
C GLN A 173 -0.73 12.22 -16.28
N TRP A 174 -0.95 12.77 -15.08
CA TRP A 174 -0.61 12.08 -13.84
C TRP A 174 -1.48 10.84 -13.59
N TYR A 175 -2.80 10.93 -13.83
CA TYR A 175 -3.69 9.79 -13.75
C TYR A 175 -3.30 8.69 -14.75
N ARG A 176 -2.96 9.07 -15.99
CA ARG A 176 -2.45 8.13 -16.99
C ARG A 176 -1.19 7.41 -16.51
N ARG A 177 -0.17 8.14 -16.05
CA ARG A 177 1.08 7.56 -15.54
C ARG A 177 0.83 6.63 -14.35
N SER A 178 -0.07 7.01 -13.45
CA SER A 178 -0.51 6.16 -12.34
C SER A 178 -1.18 4.87 -12.83
N ALA A 179 -2.03 4.98 -13.85
CA ALA A 179 -2.74 3.84 -14.43
C ALA A 179 -1.77 2.85 -15.11
N GLU A 180 -0.84 3.37 -15.90
CA GLU A 180 0.25 2.61 -16.54
C GLU A 180 1.19 1.97 -15.49
N GLY A 181 1.41 2.65 -14.36
CA GLY A 181 2.14 2.12 -13.20
C GLY A 181 1.36 1.10 -12.36
N GLY A 182 0.12 0.75 -12.75
CA GLY A 182 -0.64 -0.33 -12.14
C GLY A 182 -1.48 0.04 -10.91
N ASP A 183 -1.58 1.33 -10.53
CA ASP A 183 -2.45 1.72 -9.42
C ASP A 183 -3.92 1.82 -9.87
N TYR A 184 -4.80 1.04 -9.23
CA TYR A 184 -6.22 0.98 -9.61
C TYR A 184 -6.95 2.31 -9.43
N ARG A 185 -6.51 3.21 -8.54
CA ARG A 185 -7.13 4.54 -8.39
C ARG A 185 -6.77 5.40 -9.59
N GLY A 186 -5.51 5.37 -10.02
CA GLY A 186 -5.07 5.96 -11.28
C GLY A 186 -5.81 5.40 -12.48
N GLN A 187 -5.97 4.08 -12.57
CA GLN A 187 -6.75 3.42 -13.62
C GLN A 187 -8.21 3.89 -13.62
N HIS A 188 -8.85 3.97 -12.44
CA HIS A 188 -10.21 4.46 -12.30
C HIS A 188 -10.35 5.94 -12.71
N ASN A 189 -9.48 6.81 -12.20
CA ASN A 189 -9.54 8.26 -12.45
C ASN A 189 -9.24 8.57 -13.92
N TYR A 190 -8.27 7.87 -14.53
CA TYR A 190 -7.98 8.03 -15.95
C TYR A 190 -9.14 7.52 -16.82
N ALA A 191 -9.75 6.39 -16.47
CA ALA A 191 -10.93 5.89 -17.16
C ALA A 191 -12.12 6.85 -17.06
N THR A 192 -12.38 7.42 -15.89
CA THR A 192 -13.46 8.41 -15.71
C THR A 192 -13.23 9.64 -16.60
N ALA A 193 -12.01 10.18 -16.63
CA ALA A 193 -11.69 11.32 -17.49
C ALA A 193 -11.79 10.98 -18.99
N LEU A 194 -11.35 9.79 -19.40
CA LEU A 194 -11.51 9.32 -20.79
C LEU A 194 -12.98 9.21 -21.19
N LEU A 195 -13.83 8.73 -20.28
CA LEU A 195 -15.27 8.64 -20.53
C LEU A 195 -15.89 10.03 -20.73
N GLU A 196 -15.50 11.01 -19.91
CA GLU A 196 -15.94 12.41 -20.02
C GLU A 196 -15.48 13.07 -21.34
N MET A 197 -14.35 12.62 -21.88
CA MET A 197 -13.85 13.01 -23.21
C MET A 197 -14.51 12.25 -24.38
N GLY A 198 -15.51 11.40 -24.11
CA GLY A 198 -16.18 10.58 -25.11
C GLY A 198 -15.37 9.35 -25.58
N ARG A 199 -14.21 9.08 -24.96
CA ARG A 199 -13.34 7.93 -25.28
C ARG A 199 -13.75 6.68 -24.51
N ARG A 200 -15.00 6.27 -24.73
CA ARG A 200 -15.67 5.21 -23.95
C ARG A 200 -14.91 3.88 -23.95
N GLU A 201 -14.47 3.39 -25.11
CA GLU A 201 -13.79 2.08 -25.19
C GLU A 201 -12.45 2.06 -24.44
N ASP A 202 -11.72 3.18 -24.47
CA ASP A 202 -10.49 3.35 -23.70
C ASP A 202 -10.79 3.36 -22.19
N ALA A 203 -11.84 4.06 -21.77
CA ALA A 203 -12.30 4.08 -20.39
C ALA A 203 -12.65 2.67 -19.88
N LEU A 204 -13.44 1.92 -20.65
CA LEU A 204 -13.81 0.54 -20.30
C LEU A 204 -12.57 -0.36 -20.20
N THR A 205 -11.58 -0.18 -21.08
CA THR A 205 -10.32 -0.92 -21.03
C THR A 205 -9.56 -0.71 -19.73
N TRP A 206 -9.49 0.53 -19.24
CA TRP A 206 -8.85 0.85 -17.97
C TRP A 206 -9.66 0.40 -16.76
N TRP A 207 -10.98 0.52 -16.79
CA TRP A 207 -11.83 0.00 -15.72
C TRP A 207 -11.79 -1.52 -15.59
N ARG A 208 -11.63 -2.29 -16.69
CA ARG A 208 -11.39 -3.75 -16.62
C ARG A 208 -10.12 -4.11 -15.85
N ARG A 209 -9.13 -3.22 -15.79
CA ARG A 209 -7.93 -3.40 -14.96
C ARG A 209 -8.21 -2.97 -13.52
N ALA A 210 -8.85 -1.82 -13.34
CA ALA A 210 -9.11 -1.25 -12.01
C ALA A 210 -9.98 -2.17 -11.15
N VAL A 211 -10.99 -2.82 -11.74
CA VAL A 211 -12.00 -3.63 -11.03
C VAL A 211 -11.40 -4.77 -10.20
N GLU A 212 -10.23 -5.27 -10.58
CA GLU A 212 -9.59 -6.41 -9.94
C GLU A 212 -9.00 -6.06 -8.57
N GLU A 213 -8.53 -4.82 -8.40
CA GLU A 213 -7.85 -4.36 -7.17
C GLU A 213 -8.60 -3.22 -6.46
N ALA A 214 -9.68 -2.71 -7.07
CA ALA A 214 -10.46 -1.61 -6.54
C ALA A 214 -11.07 -1.90 -5.15
N THR A 215 -11.07 -0.87 -4.32
CA THR A 215 -11.81 -0.83 -3.05
C THR A 215 -13.30 -0.64 -3.29
N SER A 216 -14.11 -0.92 -2.27
CA SER A 216 -15.58 -0.85 -2.37
C SER A 216 -16.10 0.51 -2.82
N ASP A 217 -15.51 1.61 -2.38
CA ASP A 217 -15.87 2.97 -2.80
C ASP A 217 -15.70 3.16 -4.32
N ILE A 218 -14.58 2.70 -4.88
CA ILE A 218 -14.32 2.78 -6.32
C ILE A 218 -15.21 1.82 -7.09
N LEU A 219 -15.44 0.61 -6.58
CA LEU A 219 -16.34 -0.35 -7.22
C LEU A 219 -17.78 0.18 -7.28
N LEU A 220 -18.27 0.82 -6.22
CA LEU A 220 -19.59 1.48 -6.20
C LEU A 220 -19.65 2.64 -7.21
N ALA A 221 -18.60 3.46 -7.29
CA ALA A 221 -18.51 4.52 -8.29
C ALA A 221 -18.51 3.98 -9.73
N MET A 222 -17.77 2.89 -9.97
CA MET A 222 -17.74 2.18 -11.25
C MET A 222 -19.11 1.61 -11.60
N GLU A 223 -19.77 0.89 -10.68
CA GLU A 223 -21.12 0.34 -10.89
C GLU A 223 -22.10 1.45 -11.27
N LYS A 224 -22.13 2.55 -10.50
CA LYS A 224 -23.02 3.68 -10.78
C LYS A 224 -22.82 4.23 -12.20
N ARG A 225 -21.55 4.42 -12.61
CA ARG A 225 -21.23 4.91 -13.95
C ARG A 225 -21.60 3.90 -15.03
N LEU A 226 -21.27 2.62 -14.86
CA LEU A 226 -21.60 1.57 -15.82
C LEU A 226 -23.11 1.41 -16.01
N ARG A 227 -23.90 1.48 -14.93
CA ARG A 227 -25.38 1.49 -15.00
C ARG A 227 -25.90 2.67 -15.81
N SER A 228 -25.31 3.86 -15.61
CA SER A 228 -25.73 5.07 -16.34
C SER A 228 -25.47 5.01 -17.84
N LEU A 229 -24.55 4.14 -18.31
CA LEU A 229 -24.30 3.91 -19.72
C LEU A 229 -25.34 2.98 -20.37
N GLY A 230 -26.13 2.23 -19.60
CA GLY A 230 -27.14 1.30 -20.14
C GLY A 230 -26.54 0.31 -21.14
N ALA A 231 -27.20 0.14 -22.30
CA ALA A 231 -26.72 -0.74 -23.38
C ALA A 231 -25.37 -0.32 -23.98
N ALA A 232 -24.95 0.93 -23.74
CA ALA A 232 -23.65 1.45 -24.14
C ALA A 232 -22.53 1.12 -23.13
N GLY A 233 -22.85 0.51 -21.98
CA GLY A 233 -21.88 0.04 -20.99
C GLY A 233 -21.35 -1.37 -21.26
N ASP A 234 -20.40 -1.82 -20.44
CA ASP A 234 -19.88 -3.19 -20.45
C ASP A 234 -20.57 -4.00 -19.35
N THR A 235 -21.55 -4.82 -19.75
CA THR A 235 -22.33 -5.66 -18.82
C THR A 235 -21.44 -6.65 -18.06
N ALA A 236 -20.43 -7.23 -18.71
CA ALA A 236 -19.53 -8.17 -18.05
C ALA A 236 -18.69 -7.48 -16.96
N LEU A 237 -18.23 -6.25 -17.25
CA LEU A 237 -17.52 -5.43 -16.28
C LEU A 237 -18.43 -4.99 -15.12
N LEU A 238 -19.68 -4.64 -15.38
CA LEU A 238 -20.66 -4.34 -14.32
C LEU A 238 -20.87 -5.53 -13.38
N GLU A 239 -21.09 -6.72 -13.93
CA GLU A 239 -21.25 -7.93 -13.13
C GLU A 239 -19.97 -8.31 -12.38
N ARG A 240 -18.78 -8.06 -12.98
CA ARG A 240 -17.50 -8.23 -12.28
C ARG A 240 -17.38 -7.30 -11.08
N ALA A 241 -17.75 -6.03 -11.23
CA ALA A 241 -17.72 -5.06 -10.14
C ALA A 241 -18.66 -5.46 -8.99
N ARG A 242 -19.87 -5.94 -9.31
CA ARG A 242 -20.83 -6.45 -8.32
C ARG A 242 -20.35 -7.70 -7.60
N ALA A 243 -19.77 -8.65 -8.33
CA ALA A 243 -19.20 -9.86 -7.72
C ALA A 243 -18.07 -9.50 -6.73
N ARG A 244 -17.23 -8.53 -7.08
CA ARG A 244 -16.18 -7.99 -6.19
C ARG A 244 -16.77 -7.30 -4.96
N LEU A 245 -17.82 -6.47 -5.12
CA LEU A 245 -18.53 -5.86 -3.99
C LEU A 245 -19.10 -6.92 -3.04
N GLY A 246 -19.74 -7.95 -3.58
CA GLY A 246 -20.25 -9.08 -2.80
C GLY A 246 -19.15 -9.81 -2.02
N ALA A 247 -17.99 -10.04 -2.64
CA ALA A 247 -16.83 -10.63 -1.97
C ALA A 247 -16.25 -9.74 -0.85
N LEU A 248 -16.44 -8.43 -0.94
CA LEU A 248 -16.07 -7.45 0.10
C LEU A 248 -17.17 -7.25 1.15
N GLY A 249 -18.28 -8.00 1.08
CA GLY A 249 -19.40 -7.88 2.01
C GLY A 249 -20.24 -6.61 1.84
N VAL A 250 -20.14 -5.93 0.70
CA VAL A 250 -20.94 -4.74 0.38
C VAL A 250 -22.18 -5.20 -0.37
N ALA A 251 -23.36 -4.97 0.22
CA ALA A 251 -24.64 -5.29 -0.40
C ALA A 251 -24.84 -4.41 -1.65
N ALA A 252 -25.40 -4.99 -2.71
CA ALA A 252 -25.89 -4.22 -3.84
C ALA A 252 -27.08 -3.38 -3.37
N ASP A 253 -26.97 -2.05 -3.47
CA ASP A 253 -28.12 -1.17 -3.30
C ASP A 253 -29.15 -1.49 -4.41
N GLN A 254 -30.34 -1.93 -3.99
CA GLN A 254 -31.47 -2.27 -4.86
C GLN A 254 -31.93 -1.05 -5.68
#